data_AF-A0AA40HPQ1-F1
#
_entry.id   AF-A0AA40HPQ1-F1
#
_cell.length_a   1.000
_cell.length_b   1.000
_cell.length_c   1.000
_cell.angle_alpha   90.00
_cell.angle_beta   90.00
_cell.angle_gamma   90.00
#
_symmetry.space_group_name_H-M   'P 1'
#
loop_
_entity.id
_entity.type
_entity.pdbx_description
1 polymer ?
#
loop_
_entity_poly.entity_id
_entity_poly.type
_entity_poly.pdbx_seq_one_letter_code
_entity_poly.pdbx_strand_id
1 'polypeptide(L)'
;MARTKLKDFTTLELMLSALLLIVFIITIPLFVLSAKESMKSKDSGMGTPPECPMVNELERINCIPDQSPTKATCEQRGCCWKPQGPISVPWCYYSKSHGYQMEGDPVKTNAGFTAQLKRMPSPSLFGNDVNNVLLTAEYQTSNRFHFKLTDQKGGRYEVPHEHVQAFKGNAASSQTYDVKVSKQPFSIKVIRKSNNSTLFDSSIGPLLFADQFLQLSIRLPSANVYGLGEQVHRQYRHDMNWKTWPIFARDTTPNGDGNNLYGTQTFFLCLEDASGLSFGVFLMNSNAMEVALQPTPAITYRTIGGILDFYVFLGNTPEQVVQEYLELIGRPVLPAYWALGFQLSRYDYGTLANMKEVVERNRAAQLPYDVQHADID
;
A
#
# COMPACT_ATOMS: atom_id res chain seq x y z
N MET A 1 44.82 -57.59 -13.71
CA MET A 1 44.09 -58.14 -12.55
C MET A 1 44.33 -57.24 -11.35
N ALA A 2 43.34 -56.44 -10.95
CA ALA A 2 43.36 -55.71 -9.68
C ALA A 2 42.07 -56.10 -8.94
N ARG A 3 42.20 -56.94 -7.90
CA ARG A 3 41.09 -57.29 -7.00
C ARG A 3 40.87 -56.11 -6.06
N THR A 4 39.71 -55.48 -6.16
CA THR A 4 39.21 -54.51 -5.17
C THR A 4 39.00 -55.23 -3.83
N LYS A 5 39.74 -54.82 -2.80
CA LYS A 5 39.48 -55.25 -1.41
C LYS A 5 38.19 -54.59 -0.94
N LEU A 6 37.18 -55.39 -0.59
CA LEU A 6 36.05 -54.90 0.19
C LEU A 6 36.54 -54.56 1.61
N LYS A 7 36.04 -53.45 2.13
CA LYS A 7 36.30 -52.97 3.49
C LYS A 7 35.38 -53.75 4.44
N ASP A 8 35.94 -54.47 5.39
CA ASP A 8 35.15 -55.18 6.40
C ASP A 8 34.59 -54.15 7.40
N PHE A 9 33.26 -54.00 7.43
CA PHE A 9 32.59 -53.15 8.40
C PHE A 9 32.61 -53.79 9.77
N THR A 10 32.88 -52.99 10.80
CA THR A 10 32.86 -53.47 12.19
C THR A 10 31.44 -53.83 12.61
N THR A 11 31.30 -54.72 13.59
CA THR A 11 30.00 -55.15 14.12
C THR A 11 29.18 -53.96 14.65
N LEU A 12 29.86 -52.92 15.16
CA LEU A 12 29.25 -51.68 15.64
C LEU A 12 28.68 -50.84 14.48
N GLU A 13 29.39 -50.71 13.36
CA GLU A 13 28.91 -49.99 12.16
C GLU A 13 27.69 -50.68 11.54
N LEU A 14 27.68 -52.01 11.51
CA LEU A 14 26.52 -52.79 11.05
C LEU A 14 25.31 -52.60 11.98
N MET A 15 25.52 -52.59 13.30
CA MET A 15 24.44 -52.35 14.27
C MET A 15 23.89 -50.92 14.18
N LEU A 16 24.75 -49.90 14.05
CA LEU A 16 24.33 -48.51 13.86
C LEU A 16 23.56 -48.33 12.56
N SER A 17 24.02 -48.93 11.47
CA SER A 17 23.34 -48.87 10.17
C SER A 17 21.95 -49.53 10.21
N ALA A 18 21.84 -50.67 10.90
CA ALA A 18 20.56 -51.36 11.11
C ALA A 18 19.60 -50.52 11.97
N LEU A 19 20.09 -49.89 13.04
CA LEU A 19 19.28 -49.03 13.90
C LEU A 19 18.74 -47.81 13.14
N LEU A 20 19.59 -47.20 12.31
CA LEU A 20 19.23 -46.03 11.51
C LEU A 20 18.19 -46.37 10.43
N LEU A 21 18.30 -47.56 9.83
CA LEU A 21 17.29 -48.12 8.94
C LEU A 21 15.95 -48.35 9.64
N ILE A 22 15.95 -48.89 10.86
CA ILE A 22 14.73 -49.10 11.64
C ILE A 22 14.06 -47.77 11.97
N VAL A 23 14.82 -46.75 12.37
CA VAL A 23 14.29 -45.40 12.63
C VAL A 23 13.67 -44.80 11.38
N PHE A 24 14.32 -44.93 10.22
CA PHE A 24 13.76 -44.47 8.94
C PHE A 24 12.47 -45.21 8.55
N ILE A 25 12.43 -46.52 8.75
CA ILE A 25 11.25 -47.35 8.43
C ILE A 25 10.07 -47.02 9.34
N ILE A 26 10.29 -46.57 10.58
CA ILE A 26 9.21 -46.21 11.51
C ILE A 26 8.78 -44.74 11.32
N THR A 27 9.73 -43.83 11.16
CA THR A 27 9.44 -42.39 11.11
C THR A 27 8.75 -41.95 9.83
N ILE A 28 9.11 -42.51 8.68
CA ILE A 28 8.50 -42.15 7.39
C ILE A 28 7.00 -42.48 7.36
N PRO A 29 6.54 -43.70 7.72
CA PRO A 29 5.11 -44.02 7.75
C PRO A 29 4.32 -43.17 8.74
N LEU A 30 4.91 -42.84 9.91
CA LEU A 30 4.29 -41.97 10.91
C LEU A 30 4.09 -40.54 10.37
N PHE A 31 5.09 -39.99 9.67
CA PHE A 31 4.97 -38.71 8.98
C PHE A 31 3.91 -38.74 7.87
N VAL A 32 3.84 -39.84 7.10
CA VAL A 32 2.84 -40.03 6.04
C VAL A 32 1.42 -40.17 6.61
N LEU A 33 1.26 -40.86 7.74
CA LEU A 33 -0.02 -41.00 8.45
C LEU A 33 -0.48 -39.66 9.03
N SER A 34 0.41 -38.91 9.67
CA SER A 34 0.11 -37.56 10.18
C SER A 34 -0.26 -36.58 9.05
N ALA A 35 0.46 -36.64 7.92
CA ALA A 35 0.11 -35.84 6.74
C ALA A 35 -1.26 -36.25 6.16
N LYS A 36 -1.61 -37.54 6.17
CA LYS A 36 -2.92 -38.04 5.70
C LYS A 36 -4.07 -37.59 6.61
N GLU A 37 -3.87 -37.53 7.92
CA GLU A 37 -4.88 -36.99 8.85
C GLU A 37 -5.06 -35.48 8.65
N SER A 38 -3.98 -34.73 8.39
CA SER A 38 -4.08 -33.31 8.02
C SER A 38 -4.83 -33.09 6.70
N MET A 39 -4.82 -34.05 5.77
CA MET A 39 -5.55 -33.96 4.50
C MET A 39 -7.01 -34.42 4.59
N LYS A 40 -7.41 -35.17 5.63
CA LYS A 40 -8.80 -35.63 5.82
C LYS A 40 -9.71 -34.63 6.56
N SER A 41 -9.16 -33.53 7.09
CA SER A 41 -9.90 -32.51 7.83
C SER A 41 -10.32 -31.28 7.00
N LYS A 42 -10.18 -31.28 5.67
CA LYS A 42 -10.64 -30.19 4.80
C LYS A 42 -11.59 -30.71 3.73
N ASP A 43 -12.72 -31.25 4.16
CA ASP A 43 -13.92 -31.29 3.32
C ASP A 43 -14.99 -30.46 4.02
N SER A 44 -14.84 -29.14 3.92
CA SER A 44 -15.79 -28.17 4.47
C SER A 44 -16.17 -27.20 3.36
N GLY A 45 -17.34 -27.45 2.77
CA GLY A 45 -18.14 -26.47 2.04
C GLY A 45 -17.71 -26.23 0.60
N MET A 46 -18.34 -26.95 -0.32
CA MET A 46 -18.54 -26.48 -1.70
C MET A 46 -19.37 -25.18 -1.63
N GLY A 47 -18.69 -24.05 -1.45
CA GLY A 47 -19.31 -22.73 -1.48
C GLY A 47 -19.95 -22.47 -2.84
N THR A 48 -21.04 -21.70 -2.85
CA THR A 48 -21.64 -21.19 -4.09
C THR A 48 -20.57 -20.56 -4.99
N PRO A 49 -20.56 -20.84 -6.31
CA PRO A 49 -19.61 -20.24 -7.23
C PRO A 49 -19.61 -18.71 -7.09
N PRO A 50 -18.43 -18.05 -7.13
CA PRO A 50 -18.37 -16.61 -6.96
C PRO A 50 -19.12 -15.90 -8.08
N GLU A 51 -19.95 -14.91 -7.72
CA GLU A 51 -20.64 -14.08 -8.71
C GLU A 51 -19.62 -13.14 -9.37
N CYS A 52 -19.23 -13.49 -10.60
CA CYS A 52 -18.23 -12.74 -11.34
C CYS A 52 -18.85 -11.55 -12.07
N PRO A 53 -18.41 -10.31 -11.75
CA PRO A 53 -18.94 -9.15 -12.43
C PRO A 53 -18.41 -9.11 -13.88
N MET A 54 -19.26 -8.67 -14.81
CA MET A 54 -18.83 -8.30 -16.15
C MET A 54 -18.15 -6.93 -16.09
N VAL A 55 -16.85 -6.93 -15.76
CA VAL A 55 -16.01 -5.72 -15.72
C VAL A 55 -15.13 -5.62 -16.95
N ASN A 56 -14.84 -4.38 -17.37
CA ASN A 56 -13.77 -4.11 -18.32
C ASN A 56 -12.45 -4.66 -17.75
N GLU A 57 -11.61 -5.23 -18.61
CA GLU A 57 -10.35 -5.86 -18.19
C GLU A 57 -9.42 -4.88 -17.47
N LEU A 58 -9.45 -3.60 -17.86
CA LEU A 58 -8.66 -2.54 -17.23
C LEU A 58 -9.12 -2.24 -15.80
N GLU A 59 -10.37 -2.55 -15.46
CA GLU A 59 -10.97 -2.32 -14.13
C GLU A 59 -10.78 -3.50 -13.17
N ARG A 60 -10.19 -4.61 -13.63
CA ARG A 60 -9.93 -5.78 -12.80
C ARG A 60 -8.96 -5.41 -11.68
N ILE A 61 -9.38 -5.57 -10.43
CA ILE A 61 -8.51 -5.45 -9.25
C ILE A 61 -7.95 -6.84 -8.93
N ASN A 62 -6.62 -6.95 -8.86
CA ASN A 62 -5.91 -8.22 -8.71
C ASN A 62 -6.22 -8.91 -7.36
N CYS A 63 -6.70 -10.16 -7.40
CA CYS A 63 -6.98 -10.97 -6.20
C CYS A 63 -5.81 -11.91 -5.82
N ILE A 64 -4.76 -12.01 -6.64
CA ILE A 64 -3.53 -12.75 -6.34
C ILE A 64 -2.33 -11.82 -6.53
N PRO A 65 -2.09 -10.91 -5.59
CA PRO A 65 -0.95 -10.01 -5.73
C PRO A 65 0.37 -10.54 -5.15
N ASP A 66 0.32 -11.63 -4.41
CA ASP A 66 1.40 -12.19 -3.59
C ASP A 66 2.19 -13.31 -4.29
N GLN A 67 1.72 -13.78 -5.44
CA GLN A 67 2.34 -14.87 -6.19
C GLN A 67 1.85 -14.90 -7.64
N SER A 68 2.45 -15.77 -8.45
CA SER A 68 1.96 -16.03 -9.80
C SER A 68 0.50 -16.54 -9.78
N PRO A 69 -0.39 -16.04 -10.64
CA PRO A 69 -1.80 -16.38 -10.60
C PRO A 69 -2.03 -17.83 -11.06
N THR A 70 -2.81 -18.59 -10.29
CA THR A 70 -3.28 -19.93 -10.67
C THR A 70 -4.78 -20.04 -10.49
N LYS A 71 -5.44 -20.89 -11.30
CA LYS A 71 -6.88 -21.14 -11.19
C LYS A 71 -7.26 -21.66 -9.79
N ALA A 72 -6.47 -22.59 -9.26
CA ALA A 72 -6.70 -23.18 -7.94
C ALA A 72 -6.67 -22.13 -6.81
N THR A 73 -5.65 -21.26 -6.79
CA THR A 73 -5.59 -20.16 -5.81
C THR A 73 -6.76 -19.19 -5.97
N CYS A 74 -7.15 -18.90 -7.22
CA CYS A 74 -8.27 -18.00 -7.50
C CYS A 74 -9.61 -18.54 -6.98
N GLU A 75 -9.88 -19.81 -7.23
CA GLU A 75 -11.08 -20.51 -6.76
C GLU A 75 -11.09 -20.63 -5.23
N GLN A 76 -9.93 -20.96 -4.62
CA GLN A 76 -9.78 -21.01 -3.16
C GLN A 76 -10.08 -19.65 -2.50
N ARG A 77 -9.70 -18.54 -3.15
CA ARG A 77 -9.99 -17.18 -2.68
C ARG A 77 -11.42 -16.73 -3.01
N GLY A 78 -12.22 -17.53 -3.73
CA GLY A 78 -13.57 -17.12 -4.15
C GLY A 78 -13.57 -15.96 -5.16
N CYS A 79 -12.51 -15.85 -5.96
CA CYS A 79 -12.31 -14.82 -6.97
C CYS A 79 -12.63 -15.33 -8.38
N CYS A 80 -12.55 -14.43 -9.36
CA CYS A 80 -12.91 -14.68 -10.74
C CYS A 80 -11.69 -14.98 -11.60
N TRP A 81 -11.68 -16.14 -12.24
CA TRP A 81 -10.58 -16.59 -13.10
C TRP A 81 -10.89 -16.39 -14.58
N LYS A 82 -10.13 -15.52 -15.25
CA LYS A 82 -10.21 -15.26 -16.68
C LYS A 82 -8.81 -14.96 -17.25
N PRO A 83 -8.04 -15.98 -17.69
CA PRO A 83 -6.65 -15.85 -18.11
C PRO A 83 -6.47 -15.30 -19.54
N GLN A 84 -7.51 -14.68 -20.09
CA GLN A 84 -7.47 -14.01 -21.39
C GLN A 84 -7.36 -12.51 -21.14
N GLY A 85 -6.33 -11.90 -21.72
CA GLY A 85 -6.08 -10.47 -21.64
C GLY A 85 -4.67 -10.09 -22.10
N PRO A 86 -4.41 -8.80 -22.36
CA PRO A 86 -3.07 -8.26 -22.57
C PRO A 86 -2.12 -8.56 -21.40
N ILE A 87 -0.81 -8.39 -21.63
CA ILE A 87 0.23 -8.49 -20.60
C ILE A 87 -0.13 -7.60 -19.40
N SER A 88 0.11 -8.09 -18.17
CA SER A 88 -0.14 -7.42 -16.88
C SER A 88 -1.59 -7.26 -16.43
N VAL A 89 -2.58 -7.59 -17.26
CA VAL A 89 -3.99 -7.64 -16.83
C VAL A 89 -4.20 -8.82 -15.87
N PRO A 90 -4.81 -8.62 -14.68
CA PRO A 90 -5.04 -9.69 -13.72
C PRO A 90 -5.90 -10.82 -14.30
N TRP A 91 -5.34 -12.04 -14.28
CA TRP A 91 -6.08 -13.27 -14.62
C TRP A 91 -7.07 -13.66 -13.52
N CYS A 92 -6.71 -13.38 -12.26
CA CYS A 92 -7.59 -13.56 -11.12
C CYS A 92 -7.97 -12.19 -10.54
N TYR A 93 -9.26 -11.89 -10.48
CA TYR A 93 -9.75 -10.60 -9.98
C TYR A 93 -10.92 -10.77 -9.01
N TYR A 94 -11.15 -9.78 -8.17
CA TYR A 94 -12.17 -9.86 -7.13
C TYR A 94 -13.58 -10.05 -7.70
N SER A 95 -14.35 -10.92 -7.05
CA SER A 95 -15.78 -11.11 -7.26
C SER A 95 -16.60 -10.08 -6.48
N LYS A 96 -17.92 -10.01 -6.73
CA LYS A 96 -18.81 -9.10 -5.98
C LYS A 96 -19.01 -9.49 -4.51
N SER A 97 -18.62 -10.71 -4.12
CA SER A 97 -18.82 -11.22 -2.75
C SER A 97 -17.73 -10.78 -1.77
N HIS A 98 -16.64 -10.17 -2.26
CA HIS A 98 -15.59 -9.63 -1.41
C HIS A 98 -15.94 -8.22 -0.92
N GLY A 99 -15.58 -7.94 0.33
CA GLY A 99 -15.68 -6.61 0.91
C GLY A 99 -16.53 -6.57 2.17
N TYR A 100 -17.11 -5.40 2.42
CA TYR A 100 -17.95 -5.13 3.57
C TYR A 100 -19.31 -4.63 3.11
N GLN A 101 -20.29 -4.69 3.99
CA GLN A 101 -21.58 -4.02 3.84
C GLN A 101 -21.85 -3.15 5.05
N MET A 102 -22.64 -2.09 4.89
CA MET A 102 -23.06 -1.25 6.01
C MET A 102 -24.14 -1.94 6.87
N GLU A 103 -23.98 -1.94 8.19
CA GLU A 103 -25.03 -2.30 9.14
C GLU A 103 -25.87 -1.06 9.45
N GLY A 104 -26.97 -0.87 8.71
CA GLY A 104 -27.91 0.23 8.89
C GLY A 104 -27.57 1.51 8.10
N ASP A 105 -28.09 2.64 8.57
CA ASP A 105 -27.84 3.97 8.01
C ASP A 105 -26.65 4.65 8.69
N PRO A 106 -25.92 5.55 7.99
CA PRO A 106 -24.89 6.38 8.61
C PRO A 106 -25.46 7.21 9.78
N VAL A 107 -24.71 7.26 10.88
CA VAL A 107 -25.05 8.07 12.06
C VAL A 107 -24.34 9.41 11.95
N LYS A 108 -25.09 10.52 11.95
CA LYS A 108 -24.50 11.86 11.94
C LYS A 108 -23.75 12.15 13.23
N THR A 109 -22.61 12.82 13.11
CA THR A 109 -21.83 13.34 14.24
C THR A 109 -21.63 14.84 14.07
N ASN A 110 -21.06 15.50 15.06
CA ASN A 110 -20.71 16.91 14.95
C ASN A 110 -19.73 17.17 13.80
N ALA A 111 -18.72 16.29 13.62
CA ALA A 111 -17.69 16.43 12.60
C ALA A 111 -18.10 15.89 11.21
N GLY A 112 -19.06 14.97 11.15
CA GLY A 112 -19.51 14.35 9.90
C GLY A 112 -20.46 13.18 10.16
N PHE A 113 -19.98 11.95 9.95
CA PHE A 113 -20.78 10.75 10.20
C PHE A 113 -19.94 9.53 10.52
N THR A 114 -20.57 8.51 11.10
CA THR A 114 -19.99 7.17 11.24
C THR A 114 -20.88 6.12 10.58
N ALA A 115 -20.28 5.00 10.17
CA ALA A 115 -21.01 3.84 9.67
C ALA A 115 -20.34 2.55 10.13
N GLN A 116 -21.15 1.60 10.62
CA GLN A 116 -20.68 0.27 10.98
C GLN A 116 -20.63 -0.59 9.72
N LEU A 117 -19.50 -1.25 9.49
CA LEU A 117 -19.25 -2.08 8.32
C LEU A 117 -19.04 -3.51 8.78
N LYS A 118 -19.78 -4.45 8.20
CA LYS A 118 -19.65 -5.88 8.46
C LYS A 118 -19.08 -6.59 7.25
N ARG A 119 -18.07 -7.41 7.49
CA ARG A 119 -17.43 -8.21 6.46
C ARG A 119 -18.46 -9.14 5.80
N MET A 120 -18.49 -9.14 4.47
CA MET A 120 -19.33 -10.07 3.74
C MET A 120 -18.73 -11.50 3.81
N PRO A 121 -19.56 -12.55 3.66
CA PRO A 121 -19.05 -13.93 3.68
C PRO A 121 -18.22 -14.22 2.43
N SER A 122 -16.90 -14.07 2.54
CA SER A 122 -15.93 -14.48 1.52
C SER A 122 -14.76 -15.23 2.15
N PRO A 123 -14.06 -16.10 1.40
CA PRO A 123 -12.81 -16.70 1.86
C PRO A 123 -11.81 -15.65 2.35
N SER A 124 -10.99 -16.02 3.33
CA SER A 124 -9.89 -15.18 3.78
C SER A 124 -8.74 -15.24 2.77
N LEU A 125 -8.12 -14.11 2.49
CA LEU A 125 -6.93 -14.06 1.63
C LEU A 125 -5.65 -14.32 2.44
N PHE A 126 -5.46 -13.58 3.53
CA PHE A 126 -4.22 -13.56 4.33
C PHE A 126 -4.45 -13.87 5.82
N GLY A 127 -5.63 -14.37 6.21
CA GLY A 127 -5.99 -14.70 7.59
C GLY A 127 -6.41 -13.48 8.42
N ASN A 128 -6.91 -13.74 9.65
CA ASN A 128 -7.22 -12.73 10.67
C ASN A 128 -8.04 -11.52 10.18
N ASP A 129 -9.10 -11.79 9.41
CA ASP A 129 -10.03 -10.75 8.95
C ASP A 129 -10.77 -10.07 10.12
N VAL A 130 -10.94 -8.75 10.04
CA VAL A 130 -11.67 -7.95 11.02
C VAL A 130 -13.15 -7.93 10.65
N ASN A 131 -13.99 -8.71 11.33
CA ASN A 131 -15.39 -8.85 10.94
C ASN A 131 -16.21 -7.55 11.01
N ASN A 132 -15.90 -6.65 11.94
CA ASN A 132 -16.63 -5.39 12.12
C ASN A 132 -15.67 -4.20 12.10
N VAL A 133 -15.81 -3.35 11.10
CA VAL A 133 -15.01 -2.14 10.88
C VAL A 133 -15.89 -0.92 11.12
N LEU A 134 -15.32 0.14 11.71
CA LEU A 134 -15.96 1.44 11.86
C LEU A 134 -15.40 2.42 10.85
N LEU A 135 -16.26 2.93 9.97
CA LEU A 135 -15.98 4.15 9.21
C LEU A 135 -16.28 5.36 10.10
N THR A 136 -15.30 6.25 10.22
CA THR A 136 -15.47 7.59 10.78
C THR A 136 -15.10 8.61 9.72
N ALA A 137 -16.02 9.52 9.41
CA ALA A 137 -15.86 10.54 8.37
C ALA A 137 -16.02 11.94 8.96
N GLU A 138 -15.11 12.84 8.60
CA GLU A 138 -14.98 14.18 9.14
C GLU A 138 -14.86 15.20 8.00
N TYR A 139 -15.75 16.19 8.01
CA TYR A 139 -15.70 17.35 7.11
C TYR A 139 -14.82 18.44 7.72
N GLN A 140 -13.50 18.21 7.74
CA GLN A 140 -12.56 19.03 8.51
C GLN A 140 -12.49 20.48 8.04
N THR A 141 -12.40 20.70 6.73
CA THR A 141 -12.42 22.05 6.13
C THR A 141 -13.29 22.06 4.87
N SER A 142 -13.45 23.23 4.26
CA SER A 142 -14.11 23.35 2.96
C SER A 142 -13.44 22.54 1.85
N ASN A 143 -12.13 22.28 1.96
CA ASN A 143 -11.31 21.64 0.93
C ASN A 143 -10.66 20.32 1.37
N ARG A 144 -10.79 19.95 2.65
CA ARG A 144 -10.20 18.72 3.21
C ARG A 144 -11.27 17.83 3.81
N PHE A 145 -11.42 16.66 3.21
CA PHE A 145 -12.21 15.56 3.74
C PHE A 145 -11.27 14.56 4.42
N HIS A 146 -11.65 14.05 5.59
CA HIS A 146 -10.94 12.98 6.26
C HIS A 146 -11.90 11.82 6.51
N PHE A 147 -11.43 10.60 6.29
CA PHE A 147 -12.12 9.42 6.78
C PHE A 147 -11.13 8.34 7.20
N LYS A 148 -11.48 7.60 8.24
CA LYS A 148 -10.71 6.43 8.66
C LYS A 148 -11.57 5.21 8.87
N LEU A 149 -10.99 4.05 8.57
CA LEU A 149 -11.54 2.73 8.79
C LEU A 149 -10.74 2.07 9.91
N THR A 150 -11.42 1.72 11.00
CA THR A 150 -10.81 1.17 12.22
C THR A 150 -11.49 -0.11 12.65
N ASP A 151 -10.80 -0.97 13.40
CA ASP A 151 -11.47 -2.11 14.06
C ASP A 151 -12.39 -1.58 15.16
N GLN A 152 -13.65 -2.00 15.19
CA GLN A 152 -14.60 -1.62 16.24
C GLN A 152 -14.15 -2.06 17.64
N LYS A 153 -13.33 -3.10 17.76
CA LYS A 153 -12.72 -3.52 19.03
C LYS A 153 -11.61 -2.58 19.50
N GLY A 154 -11.14 -1.68 18.63
CA GLY A 154 -10.06 -0.74 18.89
C GLY A 154 -8.67 -1.38 18.94
N GLY A 155 -7.69 -0.61 19.41
CA GLY A 155 -6.35 -1.12 19.74
C GLY A 155 -5.38 -1.32 18.56
N ARG A 156 -5.74 -0.88 17.34
CA ARG A 156 -4.82 -0.90 16.19
C ARG A 156 -3.86 0.30 16.25
N TYR A 157 -2.66 0.11 15.71
CA TYR A 157 -1.68 1.19 15.57
C TYR A 157 -2.22 2.29 14.64
N GLU A 158 -2.23 3.52 15.15
CA GLU A 158 -2.41 4.76 14.38
C GLU A 158 -1.08 5.53 14.43
N VAL A 159 -0.72 6.23 13.35
CA VAL A 159 0.56 6.95 13.29
C VAL A 159 0.55 8.09 14.33
N PRO A 160 1.49 8.13 15.29
CA PRO A 160 1.59 9.20 16.28
C PRO A 160 2.27 10.44 15.66
N HIS A 161 1.65 11.01 14.64
CA HIS A 161 2.20 12.14 13.88
C HIS A 161 2.32 13.39 14.77
N GLU A 162 3.46 14.07 14.71
CA GLU A 162 3.80 15.18 15.62
C GLU A 162 3.03 16.48 15.32
N HIS A 163 2.75 16.74 14.03
CA HIS A 163 1.97 17.91 13.61
C HIS A 163 0.45 17.66 13.51
N VAL A 164 0.02 16.54 12.90
CA VAL A 164 -1.40 16.24 12.68
C VAL A 164 -2.10 15.97 14.01
N GLN A 165 -3.18 16.70 14.29
CA GLN A 165 -3.96 16.56 15.52
C GLN A 165 -5.32 15.93 15.24
N ALA A 166 -5.86 15.22 16.25
CA ALA A 166 -7.24 14.74 16.21
C ALA A 166 -8.22 15.91 16.07
N PHE A 167 -9.13 15.80 15.10
CA PHE A 167 -10.13 16.83 14.84
C PHE A 167 -11.17 16.87 15.97
N LYS A 168 -11.40 18.06 16.53
CA LYS A 168 -12.39 18.30 17.60
C LYS A 168 -13.49 19.30 17.18
N GLY A 169 -13.50 19.71 15.92
CA GLY A 169 -14.41 20.71 15.39
C GLY A 169 -15.76 20.13 14.95
N ASN A 170 -16.67 21.02 14.58
CA ASN A 170 -17.87 20.67 13.83
C ASN A 170 -17.53 20.57 12.33
N ALA A 171 -18.37 19.88 11.58
CA ALA A 171 -18.31 19.83 10.12
C ALA A 171 -18.26 21.26 9.55
N ALA A 172 -17.37 21.50 8.59
CA ALA A 172 -17.28 22.77 7.88
C ALA A 172 -18.64 23.14 7.25
N SER A 173 -18.98 24.44 7.18
CA SER A 173 -20.31 24.87 6.68
C SER A 173 -20.43 24.89 5.15
N SER A 174 -19.31 24.94 4.43
CA SER A 174 -19.30 25.19 2.97
C SER A 174 -18.24 24.35 2.26
N GLN A 175 -18.43 23.03 2.27
CA GLN A 175 -17.57 22.09 1.57
C GLN A 175 -17.65 22.28 0.06
N THR A 176 -16.50 22.21 -0.62
CA THR A 176 -16.37 22.15 -2.09
C THR A 176 -16.64 20.74 -2.65
N TYR A 177 -16.87 19.77 -1.75
CA TYR A 177 -17.09 18.38 -2.05
C TYR A 177 -18.34 17.82 -1.37
N ASP A 178 -18.90 16.77 -1.97
CA ASP A 178 -19.93 15.90 -1.42
C ASP A 178 -19.36 14.50 -1.20
N VAL A 179 -19.89 13.79 -0.19
CA VAL A 179 -19.49 12.42 0.12
C VAL A 179 -20.71 11.52 0.04
N LYS A 180 -20.60 10.42 -0.71
CA LYS A 180 -21.64 9.40 -0.83
C LYS A 180 -21.10 8.04 -0.39
N VAL A 181 -21.89 7.30 0.36
CA VAL A 181 -21.58 5.91 0.75
C VAL A 181 -22.64 4.97 0.18
N SER A 182 -22.18 3.84 -0.37
CA SER A 182 -23.04 2.74 -0.80
C SER A 182 -23.10 1.68 0.29
N LYS A 183 -24.23 1.00 0.46
CA LYS A 183 -24.43 0.02 1.53
C LYS A 183 -23.98 -1.40 1.20
N GLN A 184 -24.27 -1.89 0.00
CA GLN A 184 -24.06 -3.29 -0.40
C GLN A 184 -23.57 -3.41 -1.85
N PRO A 185 -22.27 -3.70 -2.08
CA PRO A 185 -21.20 -3.62 -1.09
C PRO A 185 -20.94 -2.17 -0.64
N PHE A 186 -20.19 -2.03 0.45
CA PHE A 186 -19.68 -0.75 0.92
C PHE A 186 -18.76 -0.12 -0.12
N SER A 187 -18.98 1.15 -0.41
CA SER A 187 -18.04 2.00 -1.13
C SER A 187 -18.19 3.44 -0.66
N ILE A 188 -17.12 4.22 -0.72
CA ILE A 188 -17.15 5.66 -0.48
C ILE A 188 -16.77 6.42 -1.75
N LYS A 189 -17.50 7.50 -2.03
CA LYS A 189 -17.23 8.43 -3.13
C LYS A 189 -17.06 9.85 -2.62
N VAL A 190 -16.06 10.56 -3.12
CA VAL A 190 -15.88 12.01 -2.92
C VAL A 190 -16.07 12.69 -4.27
N ILE A 191 -16.99 13.65 -4.32
CA ILE A 191 -17.49 14.27 -5.54
C ILE A 191 -17.28 15.79 -5.43
N ARG A 192 -16.68 16.41 -6.44
CA ARG A 192 -16.56 17.87 -6.51
C ARG A 192 -17.94 18.49 -6.78
N LYS A 193 -18.38 19.43 -5.94
CA LYS A 193 -19.72 20.03 -6.06
C LYS A 193 -19.90 20.90 -7.29
N SER A 194 -18.85 21.60 -7.73
CA SER A 194 -18.96 22.61 -8.79
C SER A 194 -19.29 22.00 -10.17
N ASN A 195 -18.84 20.77 -10.43
CA ASN A 195 -19.00 20.10 -11.73
C ASN A 195 -19.47 18.63 -11.63
N ASN A 196 -19.76 18.12 -10.42
CA ASN A 196 -20.12 16.73 -10.14
C ASN A 196 -19.05 15.69 -10.56
N SER A 197 -17.79 16.09 -10.74
CA SER A 197 -16.68 15.18 -11.02
C SER A 197 -16.45 14.26 -9.82
N THR A 198 -16.37 12.95 -10.05
CA THR A 198 -16.06 11.97 -8.99
C THR A 198 -14.54 11.83 -8.88
N LEU A 199 -14.00 12.26 -7.74
CA LEU A 199 -12.55 12.37 -7.51
C LEU A 199 -11.98 11.09 -6.92
N PHE A 200 -12.70 10.56 -5.93
CA PHE A 200 -12.36 9.34 -5.21
C PHE A 200 -13.56 8.42 -5.32
N ASP A 201 -13.40 7.22 -5.88
CA ASP A 201 -14.45 6.22 -5.94
C ASP A 201 -13.92 4.84 -5.60
N SER A 202 -14.25 4.35 -4.40
CA SER A 202 -13.79 3.04 -3.96
C SER A 202 -14.60 1.88 -4.53
N SER A 203 -15.68 2.11 -5.28
CA SER A 203 -16.54 1.03 -5.77
C SER A 203 -15.90 0.16 -6.86
N ILE A 204 -14.69 0.50 -7.31
CA ILE A 204 -13.94 -0.30 -8.29
C ILE A 204 -13.40 -1.60 -7.69
N GLY A 205 -13.21 -1.68 -6.37
CA GLY A 205 -12.66 -2.85 -5.69
C GLY A 205 -13.22 -3.03 -4.28
N PRO A 206 -12.97 -4.19 -3.64
CA PRO A 206 -13.42 -4.43 -2.29
C PRO A 206 -12.56 -3.67 -1.27
N LEU A 207 -13.18 -3.28 -0.14
CA LEU A 207 -12.44 -3.03 1.10
C LEU A 207 -11.98 -4.37 1.68
N LEU A 208 -10.68 -4.56 1.86
CA LEU A 208 -10.14 -5.67 2.66
C LEU A 208 -9.54 -5.10 3.93
N PHE A 209 -9.83 -5.76 5.06
CA PHE A 209 -9.38 -5.32 6.37
C PHE A 209 -9.12 -6.55 7.23
N ALA A 210 -7.87 -6.99 7.22
CA ALA A 210 -7.34 -8.03 8.07
C ALA A 210 -6.22 -7.44 8.94
N ASP A 211 -5.79 -8.19 9.96
CA ASP A 211 -4.78 -7.71 10.90
C ASP A 211 -3.48 -7.25 10.21
N GLN A 212 -3.03 -8.01 9.21
CA GLN A 212 -1.80 -7.74 8.45
C GLN A 212 -2.04 -7.56 6.94
N PHE A 213 -3.26 -7.24 6.54
CA PHE A 213 -3.55 -6.91 5.14
C PHE A 213 -4.76 -5.99 5.04
N LEU A 214 -4.52 -4.74 4.67
CA LEU A 214 -5.56 -3.75 4.41
C LEU A 214 -5.45 -3.30 2.96
N GLN A 215 -6.59 -3.23 2.27
CA GLN A 215 -6.65 -2.83 0.87
C GLN A 215 -7.84 -1.92 0.59
N LEU A 216 -7.59 -0.84 -0.14
CA LEU A 216 -8.62 -0.01 -0.74
C LEU A 216 -8.17 0.47 -2.13
N SER A 217 -9.05 0.28 -3.11
CA SER A 217 -8.86 0.74 -4.48
C SER A 217 -9.67 2.00 -4.72
N ILE A 218 -9.22 2.88 -5.61
CA ILE A 218 -9.83 4.18 -5.90
C ILE A 218 -9.77 4.40 -7.41
N ARG A 219 -10.93 4.55 -8.07
CA ARG A 219 -11.00 5.04 -9.46
C ARG A 219 -10.73 6.54 -9.48
N LEU A 220 -9.94 6.99 -10.44
CA LEU A 220 -9.53 8.39 -10.59
C LEU A 220 -10.21 9.02 -11.84
N PRO A 221 -10.48 10.34 -11.84
CA PRO A 221 -11.08 11.02 -12.98
C PRO A 221 -10.12 11.23 -14.15
N SER A 222 -8.80 11.17 -13.91
CA SER A 222 -7.78 11.39 -14.93
C SER A 222 -6.52 10.56 -14.65
N ALA A 223 -5.67 10.42 -15.69
CA ALA A 223 -4.37 9.74 -15.59
C ALA A 223 -3.22 10.72 -15.28
N ASN A 224 -3.52 11.99 -14.98
CA ASN A 224 -2.50 13.00 -14.65
C ASN A 224 -2.19 12.93 -13.15
N VAL A 225 -1.49 11.87 -12.75
CA VAL A 225 -1.16 11.56 -11.35
C VAL A 225 0.32 11.83 -11.08
N TYR A 226 0.62 12.43 -9.93
CA TYR A 226 1.96 12.86 -9.50
C TYR A 226 2.16 12.60 -8.00
N GLY A 227 3.38 12.30 -7.54
CA GLY A 227 3.67 12.04 -6.12
C GLY A 227 4.03 10.59 -5.84
N LEU A 228 3.69 10.08 -4.66
CA LEU A 228 4.24 8.85 -4.05
C LEU A 228 5.76 8.95 -3.81
N GLY A 229 6.28 8.13 -2.91
CA GLY A 229 7.72 8.13 -2.66
C GLY A 229 8.16 7.29 -1.47
N GLU A 230 9.45 7.06 -1.31
CA GLU A 230 10.51 7.49 -2.23
C GLU A 230 10.92 6.35 -3.18
N GLN A 231 10.88 6.61 -4.50
CA GLN A 231 11.34 5.71 -5.58
C GLN A 231 11.86 6.54 -6.76
N VAL A 232 12.63 5.91 -7.65
CA VAL A 232 12.99 6.53 -8.95
C VAL A 232 11.90 6.22 -9.98
N HIS A 233 10.96 7.15 -10.19
CA HIS A 233 9.86 6.96 -11.15
C HIS A 233 10.28 7.10 -12.62
N ARG A 234 11.45 7.70 -12.92
CA ARG A 234 11.97 8.06 -14.26
C ARG A 234 11.16 9.10 -15.05
N GLN A 235 9.88 9.28 -14.72
CA GLN A 235 8.99 10.31 -15.26
C GLN A 235 8.23 10.95 -14.09
N TYR A 236 7.88 12.24 -14.22
CA TYR A 236 7.15 12.95 -13.16
C TYR A 236 5.66 12.59 -13.15
N ARG A 237 5.01 12.57 -14.32
CA ARG A 237 3.65 12.02 -14.44
C ARG A 237 3.74 10.50 -14.39
N HIS A 238 2.94 9.88 -13.53
CA HIS A 238 2.94 8.43 -13.36
C HIS A 238 2.57 7.69 -14.64
N ASP A 239 3.27 6.57 -14.86
CA ASP A 239 2.83 5.53 -15.77
C ASP A 239 1.73 4.70 -15.10
N MET A 240 0.49 4.86 -15.54
CA MET A 240 -0.67 4.13 -15.01
C MET A 240 -0.75 2.69 -15.52
N ASN A 241 0.19 2.23 -16.34
CA ASN A 241 0.15 0.90 -16.95
C ASN A 241 0.68 -0.21 -16.01
N TRP A 242 -0.17 -0.65 -15.09
CA TRP A 242 0.07 -1.79 -14.21
C TRP A 242 1.42 -1.69 -13.46
N LYS A 243 1.65 -0.55 -12.81
CA LYS A 243 2.85 -0.30 -11.98
C LYS A 243 2.54 -0.56 -10.52
N THR A 244 3.54 -1.00 -9.77
CA THR A 244 3.44 -1.18 -8.32
C THR A 244 4.65 -0.52 -7.68
N TRP A 245 4.39 0.39 -6.76
CA TRP A 245 5.41 1.14 -6.04
C TRP A 245 5.44 0.71 -4.57
N PRO A 246 6.45 -0.06 -4.12
CA PRO A 246 6.60 -0.38 -2.71
C PRO A 246 7.05 0.86 -1.93
N ILE A 247 6.54 1.02 -0.71
CA ILE A 247 6.84 2.12 0.21
C ILE A 247 7.23 1.50 1.56
N PHE A 248 8.52 1.56 1.86
CA PHE A 248 9.10 1.18 3.15
C PHE A 248 10.52 1.74 3.21
N ALA A 249 10.84 2.55 4.23
CA ALA A 249 12.15 3.20 4.34
C ALA A 249 13.28 2.16 4.29
N ARG A 250 14.20 2.32 3.33
CA ARG A 250 15.27 1.37 3.04
C ARG A 250 16.48 2.08 2.47
N ASP A 251 17.65 1.80 3.05
CA ASP A 251 18.93 2.18 2.47
C ASP A 251 19.22 1.31 1.25
N THR A 252 19.17 1.92 0.07
CA THR A 252 19.48 1.29 -1.21
C THR A 252 19.74 2.35 -2.27
N THR A 253 20.53 2.01 -3.29
CA THR A 253 20.86 2.92 -4.38
C THR A 253 19.62 3.37 -5.16
N PRO A 254 19.46 4.67 -5.46
CA PRO A 254 18.41 5.18 -6.34
C PRO A 254 18.77 4.82 -7.79
N ASN A 255 18.33 3.64 -8.23
CA ASN A 255 18.55 3.14 -9.57
C ASN A 255 17.23 3.03 -10.34
N GLY A 256 17.28 2.51 -11.57
CA GLY A 256 16.11 2.41 -12.42
C GLY A 256 15.11 1.30 -12.07
N ASP A 257 15.33 0.53 -11.00
CA ASP A 257 14.58 -0.71 -10.74
C ASP A 257 13.23 -0.48 -10.06
N GLY A 258 12.99 0.73 -9.54
CA GLY A 258 11.72 1.11 -8.91
C GLY A 258 11.53 0.56 -7.48
N ASN A 259 12.63 0.20 -6.82
CA ASN A 259 12.63 -0.22 -5.41
C ASN A 259 12.17 0.91 -4.47
N ASN A 260 11.68 0.54 -3.29
CA ASN A 260 11.52 1.46 -2.16
C ASN A 260 12.89 1.99 -1.70
N LEU A 261 12.96 3.29 -1.42
CA LEU A 261 14.16 4.01 -0.99
C LEU A 261 14.00 4.55 0.45
N TYR A 262 14.64 5.67 0.75
CA TYR A 262 14.84 6.17 2.11
C TYR A 262 13.56 6.69 2.76
N GLY A 263 12.73 7.42 2.01
CA GLY A 263 11.50 8.03 2.50
C GLY A 263 10.23 7.19 2.32
N THR A 264 9.19 7.54 3.08
CA THR A 264 7.83 6.99 2.98
C THR A 264 6.81 8.11 2.75
N GLN A 265 6.39 8.29 1.50
CA GLN A 265 5.49 9.36 1.06
C GLN A 265 4.30 8.75 0.32
N THR A 266 3.11 8.81 0.93
CA THR A 266 1.88 8.20 0.37
C THR A 266 1.03 9.19 -0.42
N PHE A 267 1.34 10.49 -0.32
CA PHE A 267 0.60 11.55 -0.97
C PHE A 267 0.74 11.48 -2.50
N PHE A 268 -0.37 11.58 -3.20
CA PHE A 268 -0.38 11.89 -4.63
C PHE A 268 -1.37 13.01 -4.95
N LEU A 269 -1.10 13.69 -6.05
CA LEU A 269 -1.93 14.72 -6.65
C LEU A 269 -2.44 14.24 -8.00
N CYS A 270 -3.70 14.54 -8.31
CA CYS A 270 -4.32 14.28 -9.60
C CYS A 270 -4.89 15.59 -10.19
N LEU A 271 -4.40 15.95 -11.38
CA LEU A 271 -4.94 17.06 -12.18
C LEU A 271 -6.15 16.54 -12.97
N GLU A 272 -7.35 17.00 -12.64
CA GLU A 272 -8.60 16.45 -13.19
C GLU A 272 -8.71 16.71 -14.69
N ASP A 273 -8.51 17.96 -15.10
CA ASP A 273 -8.63 18.42 -16.48
C ASP A 273 -7.84 19.73 -16.73
N ALA A 274 -7.98 20.30 -17.93
CA ALA A 274 -7.26 21.50 -18.34
C ALA A 274 -7.70 22.81 -17.64
N SER A 275 -8.79 22.79 -16.85
CA SER A 275 -9.20 23.96 -16.06
C SER A 275 -8.28 24.24 -14.87
N GLY A 276 -7.43 23.28 -14.50
CA GLY A 276 -6.54 23.36 -13.34
C GLY A 276 -7.11 22.69 -12.08
N LEU A 277 -8.41 22.37 -12.06
CA LEU A 277 -9.04 21.67 -10.96
C LEU A 277 -8.28 20.39 -10.64
N SER A 278 -7.90 20.25 -9.37
CA SER A 278 -7.03 19.18 -8.91
C SER A 278 -7.49 18.69 -7.55
N PHE A 279 -7.14 17.45 -7.22
CA PHE A 279 -7.28 16.93 -5.87
C PHE A 279 -6.05 16.12 -5.47
N GLY A 280 -5.88 15.89 -4.18
CA GLY A 280 -4.82 15.05 -3.64
C GLY A 280 -5.38 14.04 -2.66
N VAL A 281 -4.66 12.94 -2.48
CA VAL A 281 -4.99 11.90 -1.51
C VAL A 281 -3.74 11.60 -0.70
N PHE A 282 -3.90 11.52 0.62
CA PHE A 282 -2.86 11.12 1.56
C PHE A 282 -3.37 9.99 2.44
N LEU A 283 -2.57 8.94 2.60
CA LEU A 283 -2.82 7.84 3.52
C LEU A 283 -1.88 7.97 4.73
N MET A 284 -2.44 8.25 5.90
CA MET A 284 -1.73 8.28 7.17
C MET A 284 -1.51 6.84 7.69
N ASN A 285 -0.53 6.15 7.11
CA ASN A 285 -0.10 4.82 7.54
C ASN A 285 1.40 4.67 7.30
N SER A 286 2.13 4.15 8.29
CA SER A 286 3.60 4.00 8.27
C SER A 286 4.08 2.55 8.15
N ASN A 287 3.16 1.58 8.04
CA ASN A 287 3.50 0.18 7.81
C ASN A 287 4.01 0.02 6.38
N ALA A 288 4.81 -1.03 6.14
CA ALA A 288 5.19 -1.38 4.79
C ALA A 288 3.95 -1.53 3.90
N MET A 289 4.01 -0.95 2.72
CA MET A 289 2.88 -0.96 1.80
C MET A 289 3.35 -0.93 0.37
N GLU A 290 2.42 -1.11 -0.54
CA GLU A 290 2.60 -0.86 -1.94
C GLU A 290 1.39 -0.13 -2.51
N VAL A 291 1.64 0.63 -3.56
CA VAL A 291 0.63 1.37 -4.30
C VAL A 291 0.63 0.88 -5.73
N ALA A 292 -0.44 0.19 -6.13
CA ALA A 292 -0.62 -0.32 -7.48
C ALA A 292 -1.43 0.64 -8.35
N LEU A 293 -0.92 0.97 -9.54
CA LEU A 293 -1.54 1.85 -10.53
C LEU A 293 -1.99 1.03 -11.73
N GLN A 294 -3.19 1.29 -12.24
CA GLN A 294 -3.75 0.61 -13.41
C GLN A 294 -4.43 1.59 -14.39
N PRO A 295 -4.64 1.22 -15.68
CA PRO A 295 -5.01 2.15 -16.74
C PRO A 295 -6.41 2.77 -16.70
N THR A 296 -7.34 2.26 -15.87
CA THR A 296 -8.75 2.73 -15.84
C THR A 296 -8.95 4.24 -15.83
N PRO A 297 -8.13 5.11 -15.21
CA PRO A 297 -7.07 4.93 -14.21
C PRO A 297 -7.58 4.61 -12.81
N ALA A 298 -6.83 3.80 -12.05
CA ALA A 298 -7.12 3.55 -10.64
C ALA A 298 -5.85 3.31 -9.83
N ILE A 299 -5.95 3.56 -8.53
CA ILE A 299 -4.88 3.36 -7.55
C ILE A 299 -5.37 2.40 -6.47
N THR A 300 -4.54 1.45 -6.06
CA THR A 300 -4.85 0.50 -4.98
C THR A 300 -3.75 0.54 -3.95
N TYR A 301 -4.10 0.94 -2.72
CA TYR A 301 -3.22 0.81 -1.56
C TYR A 301 -3.33 -0.60 -0.99
N ARG A 302 -2.20 -1.24 -0.72
CA ARG A 302 -2.09 -2.51 0.03
C ARG A 302 -1.05 -2.34 1.12
N THR A 303 -1.48 -2.34 2.38
CA THR A 303 -0.59 -2.15 3.55
C THR A 303 -0.72 -3.31 4.51
N ILE A 304 0.38 -3.64 5.20
CA ILE A 304 0.48 -4.84 6.04
C ILE A 304 0.15 -4.60 7.53
N GLY A 305 -0.48 -3.48 7.87
CA GLY A 305 -0.83 -3.18 9.25
C GLY A 305 -1.46 -1.80 9.45
N GLY A 306 -1.64 -1.43 10.71
CA GLY A 306 -2.25 -0.15 11.08
C GLY A 306 -3.72 -0.04 10.68
N ILE A 307 -4.14 1.15 10.26
CA ILE A 307 -5.51 1.46 9.82
C ILE A 307 -5.49 2.12 8.43
N LEU A 308 -6.67 2.25 7.80
CA LEU A 308 -6.81 3.06 6.59
C LEU A 308 -7.34 4.43 7.00
N ASP A 309 -6.44 5.40 7.14
CA ASP A 309 -6.71 6.79 7.51
C ASP A 309 -6.39 7.71 6.32
N PHE A 310 -7.42 8.15 5.62
CA PHE A 310 -7.32 8.87 4.36
C PHE A 310 -7.75 10.32 4.49
N TYR A 311 -6.98 11.19 3.85
CA TYR A 311 -7.32 12.59 3.61
C TYR A 311 -7.48 12.83 2.11
N VAL A 312 -8.52 13.56 1.72
CA VAL A 312 -8.77 13.99 0.34
C VAL A 312 -8.81 15.52 0.32
N PHE A 313 -7.92 16.13 -0.47
CA PHE A 313 -7.75 17.56 -0.58
C PHE A 313 -8.24 18.05 -1.94
N LEU A 314 -9.02 19.12 -2.00
CA LEU A 314 -9.49 19.71 -3.25
C LEU A 314 -8.86 21.09 -3.44
N GLY A 315 -8.41 21.38 -4.65
CA GLY A 315 -7.91 22.69 -5.05
C GLY A 315 -8.48 23.11 -6.40
N ASN A 316 -8.43 24.41 -6.69
CA ASN A 316 -8.70 24.95 -8.01
C ASN A 316 -7.46 24.92 -8.92
N THR A 317 -6.28 24.68 -8.34
CA THR A 317 -5.00 24.46 -9.04
C THR A 317 -4.21 23.34 -8.34
N PRO A 318 -3.21 22.73 -9.01
CA PRO A 318 -2.31 21.78 -8.36
C PRO A 318 -1.61 22.37 -7.12
N GLU A 319 -1.19 23.63 -7.16
CA GLU A 319 -0.53 24.32 -6.06
C GLU A 319 -1.42 24.43 -4.83
N GLN A 320 -2.72 24.70 -5.01
CA GLN A 320 -3.66 24.74 -3.89
C GLN A 320 -3.82 23.38 -3.22
N VAL A 321 -3.76 22.29 -3.98
CA VAL A 321 -3.77 20.93 -3.40
C VAL A 321 -2.53 20.69 -2.54
N VAL A 322 -1.35 21.11 -3.02
CA VAL A 322 -0.10 21.02 -2.23
C VAL A 322 -0.18 21.89 -0.98
N GLN A 323 -0.77 23.09 -1.06
CA GLN A 323 -0.99 23.96 0.09
C GLN A 323 -1.91 23.30 1.13
N GLU A 324 -3.02 22.70 0.72
CA GLU A 324 -3.96 21.99 1.61
C GLU A 324 -3.33 20.76 2.27
N TYR A 325 -2.47 20.04 1.55
CA TYR A 325 -1.69 18.92 2.09
C TYR A 325 -0.68 19.40 3.15
N LEU A 326 0.10 20.44 2.84
CA LEU A 326 1.09 21.00 3.76
C LEU A 326 0.46 21.71 4.96
N GLU A 327 -0.75 22.24 4.81
CA GLU A 327 -1.55 22.76 5.93
C GLU A 327 -1.96 21.65 6.91
N LEU A 328 -2.15 20.41 6.41
CA LEU A 328 -2.43 19.26 7.27
C LEU A 328 -1.16 18.76 7.95
N ILE A 329 -0.12 18.43 7.19
CA ILE A 329 1.04 17.67 7.71
C ILE A 329 2.14 18.56 8.31
N GLY A 330 2.05 19.87 8.14
CA GLY A 330 3.05 20.82 8.56
C GLY A 330 3.78 21.43 7.36
N ARG A 331 3.80 22.76 7.32
CA ARG A 331 4.51 23.51 6.28
C ARG A 331 6.03 23.37 6.47
N PRO A 332 6.81 23.41 5.38
CA PRO A 332 8.26 23.34 5.48
C PRO A 332 8.81 24.50 6.32
N VAL A 333 9.87 24.22 7.07
CA VAL A 333 10.60 25.25 7.80
C VAL A 333 11.22 26.25 6.82
N LEU A 334 11.28 27.52 7.21
CA LEU A 334 12.05 28.51 6.46
C LEU A 334 13.54 28.20 6.64
N PRO A 335 14.30 27.87 5.58
CA PRO A 335 15.72 27.57 5.72
C PRO A 335 16.48 28.84 6.14
N ALA A 336 17.57 28.66 6.89
CA ALA A 336 18.53 29.74 7.10
C ALA A 336 19.08 30.20 5.74
N TYR A 337 19.24 31.51 5.55
CA TYR A 337 19.56 32.07 4.23
C TYR A 337 20.82 31.46 3.58
N TRP A 338 21.87 31.21 4.37
CA TRP A 338 23.11 30.59 3.91
C TRP A 338 22.92 29.16 3.36
N ALA A 339 21.86 28.45 3.76
CA ALA A 339 21.59 27.09 3.27
C ALA A 339 21.13 27.07 1.80
N LEU A 340 20.71 28.23 1.26
CA LEU A 340 20.41 28.40 -0.16
C LEU A 340 21.67 28.60 -1.01
N GLY A 341 22.82 28.83 -0.38
CA GLY A 341 24.12 28.91 -1.04
C GLY A 341 24.61 27.55 -1.52
N PHE A 342 25.63 27.56 -2.39
CA PHE A 342 26.25 26.34 -2.87
C PHE A 342 26.97 25.61 -1.73
N GLN A 343 26.83 24.28 -1.71
CA GLN A 343 27.39 23.41 -0.69
C GLN A 343 28.30 22.39 -1.36
N LEU A 344 29.49 22.19 -0.80
CA LEU A 344 30.47 21.23 -1.32
C LEU A 344 30.68 20.12 -0.30
N SER A 345 30.69 18.89 -0.80
CA SER A 345 30.83 17.68 0.00
C SER A 345 31.48 16.57 -0.82
N ARG A 346 32.06 15.60 -0.13
CA ARG A 346 32.31 14.25 -0.62
C ARG A 346 32.46 13.34 0.59
N TYR A 347 32.15 12.07 0.38
CA TYR A 347 32.59 11.02 1.29
C TYR A 347 34.09 10.78 1.11
N ASP A 348 34.82 10.66 2.22
CA ASP A 348 36.24 10.30 2.27
C ASP A 348 37.12 11.37 1.62
N TYR A 349 37.24 12.52 2.30
CA TYR A 349 38.38 13.41 2.09
C TYR A 349 39.67 12.77 2.65
N GLY A 350 39.54 11.93 3.68
CA GLY A 350 40.56 11.12 4.33
C GLY A 350 41.39 11.87 5.36
N THR A 351 41.66 13.16 5.15
CA THR A 351 42.34 14.02 6.13
C THR A 351 41.84 15.46 6.05
N LEU A 352 41.98 16.20 7.16
CA LEU A 352 41.71 17.64 7.20
C LEU A 352 42.58 18.43 6.19
N ALA A 353 43.79 17.97 5.89
CA ALA A 353 44.65 18.62 4.90
C ALA A 353 44.03 18.57 3.50
N ASN A 354 43.52 17.40 3.09
CA ASN A 354 42.83 17.22 1.82
C ASN A 354 41.55 18.08 1.75
N MET A 355 40.77 18.13 2.83
CA MET A 355 39.58 19.00 2.89
C MET A 355 39.95 20.48 2.75
N LYS A 356 40.98 20.96 3.47
CA LYS A 356 41.46 22.34 3.37
C LYS A 356 41.95 22.68 1.96
N GLU A 357 42.67 21.77 1.31
CA GLU A 357 43.12 21.97 -0.07
C GLU A 357 41.94 22.17 -1.03
N VAL A 358 40.89 21.36 -0.89
CA VAL A 358 39.65 21.48 -1.66
C VAL A 358 38.94 22.81 -1.39
N VAL A 359 38.83 23.23 -0.14
CA VAL A 359 38.23 24.52 0.23
C VAL A 359 39.02 25.68 -0.38
N GLU A 360 40.33 25.72 -0.17
CA GLU A 360 41.17 26.86 -0.57
C GLU A 360 41.23 27.02 -2.09
N ARG A 361 41.32 25.93 -2.87
CA ARG A 361 41.32 26.06 -4.34
C ARG A 361 39.99 26.57 -4.91
N ASN A 362 38.84 26.20 -4.31
CA ASN A 362 37.53 26.72 -4.72
C ASN A 362 37.37 28.20 -4.35
N ARG A 363 37.84 28.60 -3.16
CA ARG A 363 37.89 30.00 -2.73
C ARG A 363 38.81 30.84 -3.63
N ALA A 364 39.98 30.31 -3.99
CA ALA A 364 40.91 30.96 -4.93
C ALA A 364 40.28 31.16 -6.31
N ALA A 365 39.46 30.21 -6.77
CA ALA A 365 38.68 30.33 -8.00
C ALA A 365 37.47 31.30 -7.90
N GLN A 366 37.25 31.92 -6.73
CA GLN A 366 36.12 32.82 -6.46
C GLN A 366 34.75 32.15 -6.72
N LEU A 367 34.64 30.84 -6.49
CA LEU A 367 33.36 30.12 -6.59
C LEU A 367 32.41 30.61 -5.46
N PRO A 368 31.16 31.03 -5.77
CA PRO A 368 30.16 31.29 -4.73
C PRO A 368 29.90 30.03 -3.93
N TYR A 369 30.23 30.03 -2.64
CA TYR A 369 30.37 28.81 -1.85
C TYR A 369 30.19 29.11 -0.35
N ASP A 370 29.08 28.65 0.22
CA ASP A 370 28.68 29.00 1.59
C ASP A 370 28.98 27.89 2.61
N VAL A 371 28.92 26.60 2.22
CA VAL A 371 28.91 25.47 3.18
C VAL A 371 29.82 24.32 2.79
N GLN A 372 30.84 24.03 3.60
CA GLN A 372 31.60 22.77 3.56
C GLN A 372 30.93 21.72 4.45
N HIS A 373 30.69 20.53 3.91
CA HIS A 373 30.28 19.36 4.70
C HIS A 373 31.49 18.50 5.05
N ALA A 374 31.56 18.03 6.29
CA ALA A 374 32.47 16.96 6.68
C ALA A 374 31.64 15.67 6.81
N ASP A 375 32.03 14.63 6.07
CA ASP A 375 31.41 13.31 6.16
C ASP A 375 32.03 12.53 7.33
N ILE A 376 31.85 11.21 7.39
CA ILE A 376 32.25 10.37 8.53
C ILE A 376 33.77 10.13 8.70
N ASP A 377 34.62 10.54 7.74
CA ASP A 377 36.09 10.44 7.79
C ASP A 377 36.74 11.50 8.70
#